data_AF-A0A0F8D752-F1
#
_entry.id   AF-A0A0F8D752-F1
#
_cell.length_a   1.000
_cell.length_b   1.000
_cell.length_c   1.000
_cell.angle_alpha   90.00
_cell.angle_beta   90.00
_cell.angle_gamma   90.00
#
_symmetry.space_group_name_H-M   'P 1'
#
loop_
_entity.id
_entity.type
_entity.pdbx_description
1 polymer ?
#
loop_
_entity_poly.entity_id
_entity_poly.type
_entity_poly.pdbx_seq_one_letter_code
_entity_poly.pdbx_strand_id
1 'polypeptide(L)'
;MTNSENMNFKYLLFFFIGIFSFFLSGYALRGIHPPTSIYLMFVIYVGLFAGGLLVSKERSSVFILKAFAVSFTALLLISVAFFALGALSHEYSKVMGAEKLEFAPDEFVIVTEEELDEYPALKRAVESPGEYFSVDPEEWRRTIDFLDEKGAYEIKVGNEYYSISFMTA
;
A
#
# COMPACT_ATOMS: atom_id res chain seq x y z
N MET A 1 8.24 -38.52 -21.11
CA MET A 1 8.19 -37.69 -19.90
C MET A 1 8.42 -38.61 -18.72
N THR A 2 9.48 -38.38 -17.94
CA THR A 2 9.81 -39.24 -16.79
C THR A 2 8.79 -39.04 -15.65
N ASN A 3 8.68 -40.01 -14.74
CA ASN A 3 7.74 -39.91 -13.62
C ASN A 3 8.02 -38.67 -12.73
N SER A 4 9.28 -38.26 -12.65
CA SER A 4 9.73 -37.04 -11.97
C SER A 4 9.22 -35.76 -12.65
N GLU A 5 9.33 -35.67 -13.98
CA GLU A 5 8.83 -34.51 -14.75
C GLU A 5 7.32 -34.33 -14.62
N ASN A 6 6.56 -35.43 -14.62
CA ASN A 6 5.10 -35.39 -14.46
C ASN A 6 4.70 -34.94 -13.04
N MET A 7 5.42 -35.38 -12.00
CA MET A 7 5.17 -34.88 -10.63
C MET A 7 5.45 -33.38 -10.50
N ASN A 8 6.55 -32.87 -11.07
CA ASN A 8 6.89 -31.45 -11.02
C ASN A 8 5.82 -30.59 -11.71
N PHE A 9 5.30 -31.04 -12.86
CA PHE A 9 4.22 -30.35 -13.55
C PHE A 9 2.94 -30.27 -12.70
N LYS A 10 2.59 -31.34 -11.98
CA LYS A 10 1.42 -31.35 -11.08
C LYS A 10 1.56 -30.32 -9.95
N TYR A 11 2.73 -30.23 -9.31
CA TYR A 11 2.92 -29.22 -8.25
C TYR A 11 2.97 -27.79 -8.79
N LEU A 12 3.48 -27.57 -10.00
CA LEU A 12 3.38 -26.26 -10.67
C LEU A 12 1.93 -25.86 -10.91
N LEU A 13 1.06 -26.78 -11.33
CA LEU A 13 -0.37 -26.52 -11.45
C LEU A 13 -0.96 -25.99 -10.13
N PHE A 14 -0.67 -26.65 -9.01
CA PHE A 14 -1.17 -26.23 -7.70
C PHE A 14 -0.57 -24.90 -7.22
N PHE A 15 0.71 -24.65 -7.51
CA PHE A 15 1.33 -23.35 -7.27
C PHE A 15 0.58 -22.23 -8.00
N PHE A 16 0.29 -22.42 -9.29
CA PHE A 16 -0.49 -21.46 -10.06
C PHE A 16 -1.94 -21.34 -9.58
N ILE A 17 -2.59 -22.42 -9.16
CA ILE A 17 -3.93 -22.36 -8.54
C ILE A 17 -3.93 -21.40 -7.35
N GLY A 18 -2.90 -21.44 -6.49
CA GLY A 18 -2.76 -20.52 -5.37
C GLY A 18 -2.72 -19.06 -5.83
N ILE A 19 -1.86 -18.75 -6.79
CA ILE A 19 -1.71 -17.39 -7.34
C ILE A 19 -3.00 -16.93 -8.03
N PHE A 20 -3.57 -17.75 -8.91
CA PHE A 20 -4.79 -17.42 -9.65
C PHE A 20 -5.99 -17.22 -8.73
N SER A 21 -6.08 -17.97 -7.63
CA SER A 21 -7.14 -17.80 -6.64
C SER A 21 -7.15 -16.38 -6.08
N PHE A 22 -5.98 -15.80 -5.80
CA PHE A 22 -5.87 -14.42 -5.33
C PHE A 22 -6.43 -13.41 -6.35
N PHE A 23 -5.94 -13.45 -7.59
CA PHE A 23 -6.35 -12.51 -8.64
C PHE A 23 -7.81 -12.68 -9.05
N LEU A 24 -8.26 -13.94 -9.21
CA LEU A 24 -9.64 -14.23 -9.57
C LEU A 24 -10.61 -13.75 -8.48
N SER A 25 -10.26 -13.94 -7.21
CA SER A 25 -11.06 -13.44 -6.09
C SER A 25 -11.08 -11.91 -6.07
N GLY A 26 -9.95 -11.24 -6.27
CA GLY A 26 -9.89 -9.78 -6.37
C GLY A 26 -10.73 -9.22 -7.52
N TYR A 27 -10.82 -9.93 -8.65
CA TYR A 27 -11.66 -9.54 -9.78
C TYR A 27 -13.16 -9.82 -9.54
N ALA A 28 -13.49 -11.02 -9.10
CA ALA A 28 -14.88 -11.47 -8.92
C ALA A 28 -15.58 -10.78 -7.75
N LEU A 29 -14.82 -10.38 -6.73
CA LEU A 29 -15.34 -9.82 -5.48
C LEU A 29 -15.19 -8.30 -5.40
N ARG A 30 -15.00 -7.62 -6.55
CA ARG A 30 -14.95 -6.16 -6.59
C ARG A 30 -16.22 -5.56 -5.97
N GLY A 31 -16.04 -4.63 -5.04
CA GLY A 31 -17.14 -3.99 -4.30
C GLY A 31 -17.68 -4.79 -3.12
N ILE A 32 -17.16 -6.00 -2.86
CA ILE A 32 -17.48 -6.77 -1.66
C ILE A 32 -16.43 -6.48 -0.59
N HIS A 33 -16.86 -5.95 0.54
CA HIS A 33 -15.97 -5.58 1.63
C HIS A 33 -15.69 -6.76 2.57
N PRO A 34 -14.54 -6.75 3.27
CA PRO A 34 -14.29 -7.66 4.38
C PRO A 34 -15.39 -7.58 5.45
N PRO A 35 -15.71 -8.68 6.15
CA PRO A 35 -15.04 -9.98 6.07
C PRO A 35 -15.59 -10.91 4.97
N THR A 36 -16.73 -10.58 4.35
CA THR A 36 -17.42 -11.44 3.37
C THR A 36 -16.53 -11.81 2.19
N SER A 37 -15.70 -10.88 1.70
CA SER A 37 -14.76 -11.12 0.61
C SER A 37 -13.72 -12.21 0.94
N ILE A 38 -13.29 -12.33 2.19
CA ILE A 38 -12.30 -13.34 2.63
C ILE A 38 -12.92 -14.74 2.54
N TYR A 39 -14.14 -14.91 3.04
CA TYR A 39 -14.84 -16.20 2.96
C TYR A 39 -15.05 -16.64 1.50
N LEU A 40 -15.43 -15.70 0.63
CA LEU A 40 -15.64 -15.99 -0.78
C LEU A 40 -14.33 -16.31 -1.51
N MET A 41 -13.21 -15.69 -1.14
CA MET A 41 -11.88 -16.07 -1.64
C MET A 41 -11.55 -17.53 -1.31
N PHE A 42 -11.85 -17.97 -0.08
CA PHE A 42 -11.65 -19.38 0.30
C PHE A 42 -12.56 -20.32 -0.50
N VAL A 43 -13.80 -19.94 -0.79
CA VAL A 43 -14.69 -20.74 -1.65
C VAL A 43 -14.12 -20.88 -3.06
N ILE A 44 -13.62 -19.78 -3.65
CA ILE A 44 -12.98 -19.78 -4.96
C ILE A 44 -11.73 -20.68 -4.94
N TYR A 45 -10.87 -20.53 -3.93
CA TYR A 45 -9.68 -21.35 -3.76
C TYR A 45 -10.01 -22.84 -3.64
N VAL A 46 -10.98 -23.21 -2.79
CA VAL A 46 -11.42 -24.61 -2.62
C VAL A 46 -11.97 -25.18 -3.93
N GLY A 47 -12.76 -24.39 -4.67
CA GLY A 47 -13.28 -24.78 -5.98
C GLY A 47 -12.17 -25.05 -7.00
N LEU A 48 -11.20 -24.14 -7.12
CA LEU A 48 -10.04 -24.30 -8.01
C LEU A 48 -9.14 -25.46 -7.58
N PHE A 49 -8.91 -25.62 -6.28
CA PHE A 49 -8.11 -26.71 -5.72
C PHE A 49 -8.76 -28.08 -6.00
N ALA A 50 -10.07 -28.20 -5.75
CA ALA A 50 -10.83 -29.41 -6.08
C ALA A 50 -10.78 -29.72 -7.58
N GLY A 51 -10.93 -28.71 -8.44
CA GLY A 51 -10.75 -28.83 -9.89
C GLY A 51 -9.35 -29.34 -10.27
N GLY A 52 -8.30 -28.78 -9.66
CA GLY A 52 -6.92 -29.23 -9.84
C GLY A 52 -6.71 -30.70 -9.42
N LEU A 53 -7.34 -31.13 -8.33
CA LEU A 53 -7.31 -32.54 -7.91
C LEU A 53 -7.99 -33.46 -8.94
N LEU A 54 -9.12 -33.05 -9.52
CA LEU A 54 -9.79 -33.81 -10.58
C LEU A 54 -8.92 -33.94 -11.83
N VAL A 55 -8.26 -32.85 -12.24
CA VAL A 55 -7.37 -32.83 -13.41
C VAL A 55 -6.11 -33.67 -13.19
N SER A 56 -5.53 -33.60 -11.99
CA SER A 56 -4.29 -34.34 -11.67
C SER A 56 -4.49 -35.86 -11.61
N LYS A 57 -5.75 -36.31 -11.40
CA LYS A 57 -6.18 -37.71 -11.23
C LYS A 57 -5.46 -38.46 -10.10
N GLU A 58 -4.71 -37.77 -9.25
CA GLU A 58 -4.02 -38.34 -8.10
C GLU A 58 -4.91 -38.30 -6.87
N ARG A 59 -5.05 -39.44 -6.20
CA ARG A 59 -5.91 -39.59 -5.01
C ARG A 59 -5.14 -39.89 -3.73
N SER A 60 -3.80 -39.94 -3.81
CA SER A 60 -2.96 -40.18 -2.65
C SER A 60 -3.09 -39.03 -1.64
N SER A 61 -3.32 -39.35 -0.37
CA SER A 61 -3.40 -38.38 0.72
C SER A 61 -2.11 -37.57 0.86
N VAL A 62 -0.96 -38.21 0.66
CA VAL A 62 0.36 -37.55 0.68
C VAL A 62 0.47 -36.51 -0.43
N PHE A 63 -0.02 -36.85 -1.63
CA PHE A 63 -0.03 -35.91 -2.74
C PHE A 63 -0.97 -34.73 -2.46
N ILE A 64 -2.20 -35.00 -2.00
CA ILE A 64 -3.20 -33.96 -1.69
C ILE A 64 -2.65 -32.99 -0.65
N LEU A 65 -2.03 -33.49 0.43
CA LEU A 65 -1.46 -32.65 1.47
C LEU A 65 -0.32 -31.77 0.94
N LYS A 66 0.57 -32.33 0.11
CA LYS A 66 1.65 -31.56 -0.52
C LYS A 66 1.12 -30.51 -1.51
N ALA A 67 0.14 -30.88 -2.33
CA ALA A 67 -0.52 -29.97 -3.27
C ALA A 67 -1.21 -28.81 -2.53
N PHE A 68 -1.90 -29.12 -1.42
CA PHE A 68 -2.48 -28.11 -0.54
C PHE A 68 -1.41 -27.18 0.00
N ALA A 69 -0.35 -27.72 0.59
CA ALA A 69 0.75 -26.90 1.13
C ALA A 69 1.37 -25.98 0.08
N VAL A 70 1.64 -26.50 -1.13
CA VAL A 70 2.21 -25.71 -2.24
C VAL A 70 1.27 -24.58 -2.66
N SER A 71 0.00 -24.90 -2.94
CA SER A 71 -0.98 -23.90 -3.39
C SER A 71 -1.31 -22.86 -2.32
N PHE A 72 -1.47 -23.29 -1.07
CA PHE A 72 -1.77 -22.40 0.05
C PHE A 72 -0.59 -21.48 0.38
N THR A 73 0.63 -21.99 0.35
CA THR A 73 1.84 -21.16 0.51
C THR A 73 1.95 -20.13 -0.60
N ALA A 74 1.69 -20.51 -1.85
CA ALA A 74 1.69 -19.56 -2.96
C ALA A 74 0.63 -18.46 -2.78
N LEU A 75 -0.58 -18.82 -2.35
CA LEU A 75 -1.65 -17.86 -2.02
C LEU A 75 -1.26 -16.90 -0.90
N LEU A 76 -0.63 -17.40 0.18
CA LEU A 76 -0.16 -16.56 1.27
C LEU A 76 0.94 -15.60 0.82
N LEU A 77 1.94 -16.10 0.08
CA LEU A 77 3.05 -15.28 -0.39
C LEU A 77 2.58 -14.14 -1.31
N ILE A 78 1.69 -14.43 -2.27
CA ILE A 78 1.16 -13.38 -3.14
C ILE A 78 0.30 -12.38 -2.36
N SER A 79 -0.47 -12.86 -1.37
CA SER A 79 -1.28 -11.98 -0.52
C SER A 79 -0.39 -11.04 0.29
N VAL A 80 0.62 -11.58 0.99
CA VAL A 80 1.58 -10.79 1.78
C VAL A 80 2.31 -9.79 0.90
N ALA A 81 2.78 -10.20 -0.28
CA ALA A 81 3.45 -9.29 -1.21
C ALA A 81 2.53 -8.15 -1.66
N PHE A 82 1.27 -8.44 -1.96
CA PHE A 82 0.29 -7.44 -2.36
C PHE A 82 -0.05 -6.47 -1.23
N PHE A 83 -0.25 -6.97 -0.01
CA PHE A 83 -0.48 -6.13 1.17
C PHE A 83 0.74 -5.28 1.53
N ALA A 84 1.95 -5.85 1.47
CA ALA A 84 3.18 -5.13 1.71
C ALA A 84 3.38 -4.02 0.67
N LEU A 85 3.13 -4.32 -0.61
CA LEU A 85 3.17 -3.31 -1.67
C LEU A 85 2.14 -2.21 -1.44
N GLY A 86 0.90 -2.57 -1.08
CA GLY A 86 -0.15 -1.60 -0.78
C GLY A 86 0.20 -0.70 0.42
N ALA A 87 0.75 -1.27 1.49
CA ALA A 87 1.22 -0.53 2.65
C ALA A 87 2.36 0.42 2.27
N LEU A 88 3.33 -0.05 1.49
CA LEU A 88 4.44 0.76 0.99
C LEU A 88 3.94 1.90 0.10
N SER A 89 3.03 1.62 -0.83
CA SER A 89 2.44 2.66 -1.69
C SER A 89 1.71 3.72 -0.86
N HIS A 90 0.94 3.32 0.15
CA HIS A 90 0.24 4.25 1.03
C HIS A 90 1.20 5.05 1.94
N GLU A 91 2.28 4.42 2.40
CA GLU A 91 3.34 5.08 3.19
C GLU A 91 4.02 6.17 2.37
N TYR A 92 4.36 5.90 1.11
CA TYR A 92 5.05 6.83 0.21
C TYR A 92 4.14 7.78 -0.57
N SER A 93 2.82 7.64 -0.45
CA SER A 93 1.84 8.55 -1.08
C SER A 93 1.67 9.85 -0.28
N LYS A 94 2.78 10.48 0.11
CA LYS A 94 2.77 11.73 0.90
C LYS A 94 2.97 12.93 0.00
N VAL A 95 2.06 13.90 0.13
CA VAL A 95 2.04 15.14 -0.64
C VAL A 95 1.98 16.31 0.33
N MET A 96 2.70 17.37 -0.02
CA MET A 96 2.73 18.63 0.71
C MET A 96 2.68 19.79 -0.28
N GLY A 97 2.12 20.91 0.15
CA GLY A 97 2.18 22.18 -0.56
C GLY A 97 1.97 23.34 0.40
N ALA A 98 2.16 24.56 -0.09
CA ALA A 98 1.81 25.78 0.64
C ALA A 98 1.00 26.69 -0.27
N GLU A 99 0.03 27.39 0.29
CA GLU A 99 -0.69 28.47 -0.38
C GLU A 99 -0.30 29.80 0.25
N LYS A 100 0.12 30.76 -0.57
CA LYS A 100 0.45 32.10 -0.09
C LYS A 100 -0.85 32.85 0.22
N LEU A 101 -0.95 33.38 1.43
CA LEU A 101 -2.13 34.11 1.90
C LEU A 101 -2.01 35.61 1.58
N GLU A 102 -3.09 36.20 1.09
CA GLU A 102 -3.16 37.64 0.79
C GLU A 102 -3.34 38.50 2.05
N PHE A 103 -3.75 37.90 3.16
CA PHE A 103 -4.02 38.56 4.43
C PHE A 103 -3.36 37.81 5.59
N ALA A 104 -3.16 38.50 6.71
CA ALA A 104 -2.68 37.87 7.93
C ALA A 104 -3.81 37.01 8.52
N PRO A 105 -3.60 35.70 8.71
CA PRO A 105 -4.59 34.82 9.35
C PRO A 105 -4.70 35.11 10.84
N ASP A 106 -5.81 34.69 11.45
CA ASP A 106 -6.09 34.92 12.87
C ASP A 106 -5.13 34.16 13.80
N GLU A 107 -4.74 32.95 13.39
CA GLU A 107 -3.74 32.11 14.05
C GLU A 107 -2.60 31.84 13.07
N PHE A 108 -1.36 32.11 13.50
CA PHE A 108 -0.16 31.73 12.75
C PHE A 108 1.03 31.57 13.68
N VAL A 109 2.02 30.83 13.21
CA VAL A 109 3.31 30.69 13.88
C VAL A 109 4.40 31.33 13.06
N ILE A 110 5.40 31.92 13.72
CA ILE A 110 6.57 32.47 13.04
C ILE A 110 7.55 31.33 12.81
N VAL A 111 7.98 31.16 11.56
CA VAL A 111 9.03 30.22 11.17
C VAL A 111 10.20 31.03 10.62
N THR A 112 11.38 30.89 11.23
CA THR A 112 12.57 31.62 10.79
C THR A 112 13.23 30.94 9.58
N GLU A 113 14.12 31.64 8.90
CA GLU A 113 14.90 31.06 7.80
C GLU A 113 15.78 29.91 8.28
N GLU A 114 16.36 30.02 9.49
CA GLU A 114 17.15 28.95 10.09
C GLU A 114 16.30 27.71 10.38
N GLU A 115 15.05 27.90 10.84
CA GLU A 115 14.12 26.79 11.03
C GLU A 115 13.73 26.18 9.66
N LEU A 116 13.45 26.99 8.63
CA LEU A 116 13.17 26.46 7.29
C LEU A 116 14.32 25.63 6.72
N ASP A 117 15.57 26.00 6.97
CA ASP A 117 16.74 25.25 6.54
C ASP A 117 16.81 23.84 7.17
N GLU A 118 16.22 23.65 8.35
CA GLU A 118 16.10 22.33 8.98
C GLU A 118 14.99 21.46 8.35
N TYR A 119 14.01 22.07 7.67
CA TYR A 119 12.86 21.41 7.03
C TYR A 119 12.78 21.69 5.51
N PRO A 120 13.59 20.99 4.69
CA PRO A 120 13.67 21.24 3.25
C PRO A 120 12.33 21.14 2.50
N ALA A 121 11.43 20.24 2.87
CA ALA A 121 10.09 20.14 2.30
C ALA A 121 9.24 21.38 2.62
N LEU A 122 9.29 21.87 3.85
CA LEU A 122 8.58 23.10 4.24
C LEU A 122 9.13 24.29 3.48
N LYS A 123 10.46 24.42 3.42
CA LYS A 123 11.14 25.44 2.64
C LYS A 123 10.73 25.42 1.19
N ARG A 124 10.77 24.24 0.55
CA ARG A 124 10.35 24.07 -0.84
C ARG A 124 8.89 24.46 -1.07
N ALA A 125 7.99 24.12 -0.13
CA ALA A 125 6.58 24.49 -0.23
C ALA A 125 6.39 26.01 -0.20
N VAL A 126 7.09 26.70 0.70
CA VAL A 126 7.07 28.17 0.82
C VAL A 126 7.69 28.86 -0.40
N GLU A 127 8.77 28.30 -0.97
CA GLU A 127 9.45 28.83 -2.15
C GLU A 127 8.64 28.64 -3.44
N SER A 128 7.75 27.64 -3.50
CA SER A 128 6.90 27.32 -4.66
C SER A 128 5.42 27.26 -4.28
N PRO A 129 4.81 28.40 -3.85
CA PRO A 129 3.45 28.42 -3.37
C PRO A 129 2.46 28.09 -4.50
N GLY A 130 1.42 27.33 -4.18
CA GLY A 130 0.42 26.81 -5.12
C GLY A 130 0.81 25.48 -5.78
N GLU A 131 2.04 24.98 -5.55
CA GLU A 131 2.47 23.67 -6.03
C GLU A 131 2.38 22.61 -4.94
N TYR A 132 1.81 21.45 -5.30
CA TYR A 132 1.79 20.26 -4.47
C TYR A 132 2.80 19.26 -5.01
N PHE A 133 3.67 18.73 -4.15
CA PHE A 133 4.71 17.79 -4.54
C PHE A 133 4.79 16.60 -3.58
N SER A 134 5.32 15.50 -4.10
CA SER A 134 5.58 14.31 -3.30
C SER A 134 6.75 14.55 -2.35
N VAL A 135 6.58 14.11 -1.10
CA VAL A 135 7.56 14.28 -0.02
C VAL A 135 7.94 12.92 0.54
N ASP A 136 9.17 12.78 1.01
CA ASP A 136 9.58 11.60 1.76
C ASP A 136 8.70 11.46 3.03
N PRO A 137 8.22 10.25 3.37
CA PRO A 137 7.30 10.07 4.51
C PRO A 137 7.86 10.55 5.85
N GLU A 138 9.17 10.42 6.06
CA GLU A 138 9.79 10.85 7.30
C GLU A 138 9.86 12.38 7.38
N GLU A 139 10.24 13.02 6.27
CA GLU A 139 10.26 14.48 6.19
C GLU A 139 8.86 15.08 6.29
N TRP A 140 7.86 14.44 5.67
CA TRP A 140 6.46 14.82 5.76
C TRP A 140 5.97 14.77 7.21
N ARG A 141 6.24 13.66 7.92
CA ARG A 141 5.87 13.49 9.33
C ARG A 141 6.58 14.50 10.23
N ARG A 142 7.89 14.65 10.06
CA ARG A 142 8.70 15.57 10.88
C ARG A 142 8.22 17.02 10.74
N THR A 143 7.78 17.41 9.55
CA THR A 143 7.24 18.75 9.31
C THR A 143 5.88 18.95 9.96
N ILE A 144 5.01 17.92 9.93
CA ILE A 144 3.74 17.95 10.68
C ILE A 144 4.01 18.09 12.18
N ASP A 145 4.88 17.25 12.73
CA ASP A 145 5.21 17.26 14.16
C ASP A 145 5.75 18.64 14.59
N PHE A 146 6.59 19.27 13.77
CA PHE A 146 7.10 20.62 14.00
C PHE A 146 5.99 21.68 14.03
N LEU A 147 5.07 21.66 13.07
CA LEU A 147 3.98 22.64 13.00
C LEU A 147 2.93 22.40 14.10
N ASP A 148 2.65 21.15 14.43
CA ASP A 148 1.80 20.77 15.57
C ASP A 148 2.39 21.24 16.90
N GLU A 149 3.70 21.08 17.10
CA GLU A 149 4.40 21.58 18.29
C GLU A 149 4.36 23.12 18.38
N LYS A 150 4.46 23.81 17.23
CA LYS A 150 4.28 25.27 17.17
C LYS A 150 2.84 25.71 17.36
N GLY A 151 1.87 24.88 16.97
CA GLY A 151 0.44 25.07 17.23
C GLY A 151 -0.37 25.68 16.08
N ALA A 152 0.20 25.82 14.87
CA ALA A 152 -0.57 26.25 13.69
C ALA A 152 0.06 25.75 12.38
N TYR A 153 -0.78 25.55 11.37
CA TYR A 153 -0.38 25.18 10.01
C TYR A 153 -0.22 26.40 9.10
N GLU A 154 -0.75 27.55 9.52
CA GLU A 154 -0.47 28.85 8.97
C GLU A 154 0.84 29.38 9.53
N ILE A 155 1.78 29.69 8.64
CA ILE A 155 3.10 30.16 9.02
C ILE A 155 3.38 31.54 8.47
N LYS A 156 4.19 32.30 9.20
CA LYS A 156 4.79 33.56 8.74
C LYS A 156 6.28 33.35 8.51
N VAL A 157 6.74 33.63 7.29
CA VAL A 157 8.14 33.61 6.90
C VAL A 157 8.51 34.99 6.39
N GLY A 158 9.45 35.65 7.07
CA GLY A 158 9.76 37.06 6.81
C GLY A 158 8.52 37.95 6.95
N ASN A 159 8.05 38.52 5.84
CA ASN A 159 6.88 39.40 5.78
C ASN A 159 5.65 38.74 5.13
N GLU A 160 5.74 37.48 4.74
CA GLU A 160 4.69 36.78 4.00
C GLU A 160 4.04 35.67 4.85
N TYR A 161 2.78 35.35 4.54
CA TYR A 161 1.99 34.34 5.24
C TYR A 161 1.64 33.20 4.29
N TYR A 162 1.67 31.97 4.80
CA TYR A 162 1.41 30.76 4.04
C TYR A 162 0.53 29.80 4.83
N SER A 163 -0.39 29.11 4.16
CA SER A 163 -1.11 27.97 4.72
C SER A 163 -0.48 26.68 4.22
N ILE A 164 0.00 25.85 5.14
CA ILE A 164 0.67 24.59 4.81
C ILE A 164 -0.36 23.46 4.77
N SER A 165 -0.35 22.70 3.68
CA SER A 165 -1.30 21.62 3.44
C SER A 165 -0.58 20.29 3.26
N PHE A 166 -1.14 19.25 3.89
CA PHE A 166 -0.64 17.88 3.85
C PHE A 166 -1.73 16.95 3.32
N MET A 167 -1.39 16.08 2.38
CA MET A 167 -2.31 15.14 1.78
C MET A 167 -1.68 13.75 1.67
N THR A 168 -2.52 12.71 1.72
CA THR A 168 -2.15 11.37 1.28
C THR A 168 -2.93 11.08 0.00
N ALA A 169 -2.24 10.77 -1.11
CA ALA A 169 -2.89 10.55 -2.41
C ALA A 169 -3.38 9.11 -2.59
#